data_AF-A0A9D4F8Y5-F1
#
_entry.id   AF-A0A9D4F8Y5-F1
#
_cell.length_a   1.000
_cell.length_b   1.000
_cell.length_c   1.000
_cell.angle_alpha   90.00
_cell.angle_beta   90.00
_cell.angle_gamma   90.00
#
_symmetry.space_group_name_H-M   'P 1'
#
loop_
_entity.id
_entity.type
_entity.pdbx_description
1 polymer ?
#
loop_
_entity_poly.entity_id
_entity_poly.type
_entity_poly.pdbx_seq_one_letter_code
_entity_poly.pdbx_strand_id
1 'polypeptide(L)'
;MMNRCSMHEQYLYRILKETENIGYGLKAGDPMSTRMVCQHVESGSKYPPRFLSTCGTLEADRLFASKSWKQPKRIAQIDCVRLQQENQDVQFIDLRNPSVRQYHISPDNEKLIMLKNSKRF
;
A
#
# COMPACT_ATOMS: atom_id res chain seq x y z
N MET A 1 11.22 18.25 -5.70
CA MET A 1 11.36 16.98 -6.45
C MET A 1 10.85 15.85 -5.58
N MET A 2 9.73 15.22 -5.93
CA MET A 2 9.24 14.03 -5.21
C MET A 2 10.07 12.82 -5.66
N ASN A 3 10.69 12.13 -4.70
CA ASN A 3 11.44 10.89 -4.94
C ASN A 3 10.49 9.84 -5.54
N ARG A 4 10.58 9.60 -6.84
CA ARG A 4 9.98 8.42 -7.46
C ARG A 4 10.82 7.23 -7.02
N CYS A 5 10.30 6.43 -6.10
CA CYS A 5 10.93 5.17 -5.72
C CYS A 5 10.95 4.28 -6.97
N SER A 6 12.14 3.98 -7.51
CA SER A 6 12.26 3.09 -8.68
C SER A 6 11.93 1.67 -8.24
N MET A 7 10.73 1.20 -8.54
CA MET A 7 10.40 -0.22 -8.45
C MET A 7 11.24 -0.96 -9.49
N HIS A 8 12.11 -1.87 -9.04
CA HIS A 8 12.83 -2.80 -9.92
C HIS A 8 11.96 -3.99 -10.36
N GLU A 9 10.73 -4.09 -9.86
CA GLU A 9 9.82 -5.21 -10.12
C GLU A 9 8.71 -4.82 -11.10
N GLN A 10 8.57 -5.63 -12.15
CA GLN A 10 7.48 -5.49 -13.11
C GLN A 10 6.11 -5.82 -12.50
N TYR A 11 6.08 -6.76 -11.55
CA TYR A 11 4.85 -7.27 -10.98
C TYR A 11 4.82 -7.14 -9.46
N LEU A 12 3.66 -6.76 -8.93
CA LEU A 12 3.31 -6.88 -7.52
C LEU A 12 2.12 -7.82 -7.35
N TYR A 13 2.00 -8.40 -6.17
CA TYR A 13 0.95 -9.35 -5.84
C TYR A 13 0.09 -8.81 -4.71
N ARG A 14 -1.20 -9.14 -4.72
CA ARG A 14 -2.11 -8.77 -3.64
C ARG A 14 -3.17 -9.84 -3.44
N ILE A 15 -3.36 -10.25 -2.20
CA ILE A 15 -4.54 -11.02 -1.78
C ILE A 15 -5.78 -10.13 -1.83
N LEU A 16 -6.76 -10.54 -2.61
CA LEU A 16 -8.04 -9.85 -2.75
C LEU A 16 -8.97 -10.19 -1.59
N LYS A 17 -9.76 -9.19 -1.21
CA LYS A 17 -10.97 -9.39 -0.41
C LYS A 17 -11.99 -10.15 -1.25
N GLU A 18 -12.84 -10.90 -0.58
CA GLU A 18 -13.92 -11.68 -1.21
C GLU A 18 -14.84 -10.82 -2.09
N THR A 19 -15.09 -9.58 -1.66
CA THR A 19 -15.94 -8.61 -2.36
C THR A 19 -15.22 -7.86 -3.49
N GLU A 20 -13.90 -8.03 -3.66
CA GLU A 20 -13.16 -7.35 -4.72
C GLU A 20 -13.34 -8.08 -6.06
N ASN A 21 -13.72 -7.33 -7.10
CA ASN A 21 -13.82 -7.82 -8.46
C ASN A 21 -12.79 -7.11 -9.35
N ILE A 22 -11.85 -7.88 -9.89
CA ILE A 22 -10.78 -7.39 -10.76
C ILE A 22 -11.30 -6.71 -12.03
N GLY A 23 -12.49 -7.07 -12.52
CA GLY A 23 -13.10 -6.45 -13.69
C GLY A 23 -13.46 -4.97 -13.50
N TYR A 24 -13.57 -4.52 -12.25
CA TYR A 24 -13.82 -3.11 -11.90
C TYR A 24 -12.54 -2.36 -11.47
N GLY A 25 -11.38 -3.02 -11.59
CA GLY A 25 -10.11 -2.53 -11.08
C GLY A 25 -9.97 -2.65 -9.56
N LEU A 26 -8.79 -2.25 -9.07
CA LEU A 26 -8.51 -2.20 -7.64
C LEU A 26 -8.79 -0.78 -7.12
N LYS A 27 -9.51 -0.67 -6.01
CA LYS A 27 -9.90 0.62 -5.42
C LYS A 27 -9.51 0.68 -3.96
N ALA A 28 -8.92 1.80 -3.56
CA ALA A 28 -8.77 2.15 -2.17
C ALA A 28 -10.16 2.29 -1.51
N GLY A 29 -10.28 1.94 -0.23
CA GLY A 29 -11.55 2.04 0.48
C GLY A 29 -11.97 3.49 0.71
N ASP A 30 -11.00 4.37 0.94
CA ASP A 30 -11.19 5.82 1.02
C ASP A 30 -9.94 6.53 0.46
N PRO A 31 -9.93 6.90 -0.84
CA PRO A 31 -8.81 7.61 -1.45
C PRO A 31 -8.49 8.96 -0.80
N MET A 32 -9.48 9.60 -0.16
CA MET A 32 -9.37 10.93 0.44
C MET A 32 -8.94 10.90 1.92
N SER A 33 -8.74 9.70 2.47
CA SER A 33 -8.33 9.52 3.86
C SER A 33 -7.05 10.30 4.16
N THR A 34 -7.00 10.95 5.33
CA THR A 34 -5.79 11.62 5.84
C THR A 34 -4.81 10.65 6.50
N ARG A 35 -5.17 9.36 6.56
CA ARG A 35 -4.34 8.33 7.19
C ARG A 35 -2.96 8.25 6.58
N MET A 36 -1.97 8.09 7.45
CA MET A 36 -0.58 7.95 7.10
C MET A 36 -0.19 6.50 6.86
N VAL A 37 0.98 6.29 6.22
CA VAL A 37 1.51 4.95 5.95
C VAL A 37 1.75 4.16 7.24
N CYS A 38 2.34 4.77 8.28
CA CYS A 38 2.52 4.13 9.60
C CYS A 38 1.20 3.59 10.16
N GLN A 39 0.16 4.42 10.19
CA GLN A 39 -1.17 4.05 10.69
C GLN A 39 -1.79 2.90 9.88
N HIS A 40 -1.59 2.88 8.56
CA HIS A 40 -2.04 1.79 7.68
C HIS A 40 -1.28 0.49 7.95
N VAL A 41 0.02 0.56 8.20
CA VAL A 41 0.85 -0.61 8.52
C VAL A 41 0.47 -1.19 9.89
N GLU A 42 0.32 -0.35 10.91
CA GLU A 42 0.06 -0.78 12.29
C GLU A 42 -1.33 -1.39 12.49
N SER A 43 -2.36 -0.75 11.93
CA SER A 43 -3.75 -1.18 12.14
C SER A 43 -4.35 -1.93 10.95
N GLY A 44 -3.54 -2.17 9.92
CA GLY A 44 -3.94 -2.85 8.70
C GLY A 44 -5.16 -2.21 8.05
N SER A 45 -6.09 -3.06 7.61
CA SER A 45 -7.33 -2.65 6.93
C SER A 45 -8.52 -2.43 7.88
N LYS A 46 -8.29 -2.18 9.18
CA LYS A 46 -9.36 -1.99 10.18
C LYS A 46 -10.26 -0.77 9.86
N TYR A 47 -9.73 0.19 9.11
CA TYR A 47 -10.44 1.38 8.62
C TYR A 47 -10.33 1.45 7.10
N PRO A 48 -11.25 2.15 6.39
CA PRO A 48 -11.16 2.35 4.94
C PRO A 48 -9.77 2.87 4.56
N PRO A 49 -8.95 2.08 3.85
CA PRO A 49 -7.57 2.47 3.61
C PRO A 49 -7.48 3.27 2.32
N ARG A 50 -6.69 4.35 2.32
CA ARG A 50 -6.24 5.02 1.07
C ARG A 50 -5.17 4.22 0.33
N PHE A 51 -4.47 3.33 1.03
CA PHE A 51 -3.37 2.54 0.49
C PHE A 51 -3.81 1.12 0.16
N LEU A 52 -3.24 0.57 -0.91
CA LEU A 52 -3.40 -0.83 -1.25
C LEU A 52 -2.11 -1.58 -0.88
N SER A 53 -2.18 -2.42 0.14
CA SER A 53 -1.05 -3.31 0.47
C SER A 53 -0.83 -4.32 -0.65
N THR A 54 0.44 -4.55 -0.99
CA THR A 54 0.91 -5.50 -1.99
C THR A 54 2.16 -6.21 -1.48
N CYS A 55 2.57 -7.28 -2.15
CA CYS A 55 3.79 -8.00 -1.93
C CYS A 55 4.64 -8.04 -3.21
N GLY A 56 5.97 -8.05 -3.06
CA GLY A 56 6.90 -8.19 -4.19
C GLY A 56 6.97 -9.60 -4.76
N THR A 57 6.54 -10.62 -4.01
CA THR A 57 6.64 -12.03 -4.42
C THR A 57 5.31 -12.76 -4.26
N LEU A 58 5.01 -13.66 -5.20
CA LEU A 58 3.81 -14.48 -5.17
C LEU A 58 3.85 -15.48 -4.01
N GLU A 59 5.04 -15.99 -3.69
CA GLU A 59 5.30 -16.97 -2.65
C GLU A 59 4.97 -16.41 -1.26
N ALA A 60 5.34 -15.16 -1.00
CA ALA A 60 5.02 -14.52 0.28
C ALA A 60 3.51 -14.30 0.43
N ASP A 61 2.80 -13.90 -0.63
CA ASP A 61 1.34 -13.79 -0.61
C ASP A 61 0.67 -15.16 -0.45
N ARG A 62 1.17 -16.21 -1.11
CA ARG A 62 0.68 -17.60 -0.90
C ARG A 62 0.91 -18.07 0.53
N LEU A 63 2.06 -17.78 1.12
CA LEU A 63 2.39 -18.12 2.51
C LEU A 63 1.53 -17.33 3.50
N PHE A 64 1.25 -16.05 3.23
CA PHE A 64 0.36 -15.25 4.06
C PHE A 64 -1.10 -15.75 3.94
N ALA A 65 -1.54 -16.05 2.71
CA ALA A 65 -2.85 -16.61 2.42
C ALA A 65 -3.09 -17.95 3.13
N SER A 66 -2.11 -18.86 3.15
CA SER A 66 -2.23 -20.17 3.78
C SER A 66 -2.40 -20.11 5.30
N LYS A 67 -1.96 -19.02 5.93
CA LYS A 67 -2.11 -18.76 7.36
C LYS A 67 -3.45 -18.13 7.73
N SER A 68 -4.29 -17.78 6.75
CA SER A 68 -5.53 -17.05 6.99
C SER A 68 -6.74 -17.99 6.97
N TRP A 69 -7.59 -17.91 8.00
CA TRP A 69 -8.75 -18.80 8.18
C TRP A 69 -9.87 -18.65 7.14
N LYS A 70 -9.92 -17.55 6.37
CA LYS A 70 -10.98 -17.32 5.37
C LYS A 70 -10.58 -17.90 4.00
N GLN A 71 -11.35 -18.82 3.42
CA GLN A 71 -11.14 -19.40 2.07
C GLN A 71 -12.10 -18.82 1.02
N PRO A 72 -11.84 -18.89 -0.31
CA PRO A 72 -10.57 -19.02 -1.01
C PRO A 72 -9.85 -17.66 -1.17
N LYS A 73 -8.51 -17.69 -1.19
CA LYS A 73 -7.66 -16.49 -1.33
C LYS A 73 -7.33 -16.26 -2.79
N ARG A 74 -8.09 -15.36 -3.44
CA ARG A 74 -7.75 -14.88 -4.78
C ARG A 74 -6.54 -13.96 -4.68
N ILE A 75 -5.51 -14.19 -5.50
CA ILE A 75 -4.34 -13.32 -5.58
C ILE A 75 -4.38 -12.62 -6.93
N ALA A 76 -4.33 -11.29 -6.92
CA ALA A 76 -4.14 -10.48 -8.12
C ALA A 76 -2.65 -10.27 -8.37
N GLN A 77 -2.26 -10.37 -9.64
CA GLN A 77 -0.99 -9.86 -10.15
C GLN A 77 -1.24 -8.48 -10.75
N ILE A 78 -0.40 -7.52 -10.38
CA ILE A 78 -0.50 -6.12 -10.77
C ILE A 78 0.74 -5.80 -11.61
N ASP A 79 0.54 -5.43 -12.87
CA ASP A 79 1.61 -4.96 -13.75
C ASP A 79 1.91 -3.49 -13.44
N CYS A 80 3.04 -3.24 -12.78
CA CYS A 80 3.44 -1.91 -12.33
C CYS A 80 3.85 -0.99 -13.48
N VAL A 81 4.44 -1.56 -14.54
CA VAL A 81 4.87 -0.79 -15.72
C VAL A 81 3.64 -0.26 -16.43
N ARG A 82 2.69 -1.14 -16.71
CA ARG A 82 1.41 -0.78 -17.32
C ARG A 82 0.63 0.19 -16.44
N LEU A 83 0.58 -0.05 -15.12
CA LEU A 83 -0.12 0.82 -14.18
C LEU A 83 0.45 2.25 -14.19
N GLN A 84 1.77 2.41 -14.20
CA GLN A 84 2.41 3.72 -14.27
C GLN A 84 2.19 4.44 -15.61
N GLN A 85 2.13 3.70 -16.72
CA GLN A 85 1.85 4.24 -18.04
C GLN A 85 0.41 4.74 -18.17
N GLU A 86 -0.55 3.96 -17.65
CA GLU A 86 -1.99 4.26 -17.75
C GLU A 86 -2.47 5.21 -16.65
N ASN A 87 -1.79 5.27 -15.50
CA ASN A 87 -2.23 6.03 -14.32
C ASN A 87 -1.06 6.78 -13.67
N GLN A 88 -0.80 8.00 -14.15
CA GLN A 88 0.32 8.82 -13.66
C GLN A 88 0.18 9.23 -12.17
N ASP A 89 -1.03 9.21 -11.62
CA ASP A 89 -1.31 9.57 -10.24
C ASP A 89 -1.01 8.45 -9.23
N VAL A 90 -0.73 7.23 -9.71
CA VAL A 90 -0.40 6.11 -8.83
C VAL A 90 1.00 6.28 -8.28
N GLN A 91 1.10 6.33 -6.96
CA GLN A 91 2.36 6.40 -6.23
C GLN A 91 2.69 5.08 -5.55
N PHE A 92 3.93 4.63 -5.73
CA PHE A 92 4.46 3.42 -5.09
C PHE A 92 5.31 3.80 -3.89
N ILE A 93 5.06 3.13 -2.76
CA ILE A 93 5.83 3.28 -1.53
C ILE A 93 6.48 1.94 -1.23
N ASP A 94 7.76 1.79 -1.58
CA ASP A 94 8.47 0.53 -1.34
C ASP A 94 9.05 0.48 0.09
N LEU A 95 8.32 -0.19 0.98
CA LEU A 95 8.72 -0.36 2.37
C LEU A 95 9.88 -1.35 2.59
N ARG A 96 10.37 -2.01 1.54
CA ARG A 96 11.61 -2.82 1.61
C ARG A 96 12.84 -1.94 1.59
N ASN A 97 12.75 -0.77 0.97
CA ASN A 97 13.81 0.23 1.00
C ASN A 97 13.93 0.78 2.44
N PRO A 98 15.07 0.60 3.12
CA PRO A 98 15.23 1.03 4.52
C PRO A 98 14.97 2.52 4.74
N SER A 99 15.39 3.37 3.80
CA SER A 99 15.23 4.83 3.88
C SER A 99 13.76 5.24 3.72
N VAL A 100 13.04 4.62 2.78
CA VAL A 100 11.60 4.85 2.58
C VAL A 100 10.82 4.38 3.81
N ARG A 101 11.17 3.19 4.32
CA ARG A 101 10.58 2.64 5.54
C ARG A 101 10.80 3.55 6.74
N GLN A 102 12.02 4.03 6.95
CA GLN A 102 12.31 4.99 8.03
C GLN A 102 11.51 6.28 7.87
N TYR A 103 11.43 6.83 6.66
CA TYR A 103 10.65 8.04 6.41
C TYR A 103 9.15 7.87 6.68
N HIS A 104 8.57 6.72 6.32
CA HIS A 104 7.12 6.53 6.43
C HIS A 104 6.64 5.88 7.73
N ILE A 105 7.51 5.18 8.46
CA ILE A 105 7.14 4.33 9.61
C ILE A 105 7.90 4.72 10.89
N SER A 106 8.96 5.54 10.84
CA SER A 106 9.68 5.89 12.07
C SER A 106 8.79 6.68 13.05
N PRO A 107 8.77 6.33 14.36
CA PRO A 107 7.99 7.00 15.40
C PRO A 107 8.21 8.51 15.46
N ASP A 108 9.42 8.98 15.11
CA ASP A 108 9.77 10.40 15.15
C ASP A 108 9.02 11.24 14.09
N ASN A 109 8.54 10.59 13.01
CA ASN A 109 7.79 11.28 11.95
C ASN A 109 6.33 11.54 12.32
N GLU A 110 5.75 10.80 13.27
CA GLU A 110 4.42 11.14 13.82
C GLU A 110 4.46 12.51 14.51
N LYS A 111 5.51 12.81 15.28
CA LYS A 111 5.68 14.11 15.95
C LYS A 111 5.92 15.25 14.96
N LEU A 112 6.75 15.02 13.93
CA LEU A 112 7.07 16.03 12.91
C LEU A 112 5.85 16.43 12.04
N ILE A 113 4.92 15.51 11.79
CA ILE A 113 3.73 15.78 10.96
C ILE A 113 2.61 16.41 11.81
N MET A 114 2.45 15.99 13.07
CA MET A 114 1.54 16.65 14.02
C MET A 114 1.91 18.13 14.25
N LEU A 115 3.20 18.45 14.33
CA LEU A 115 3.70 19.82 14.44
C LEU A 115 3.46 20.68 13.19
N LYS A 116 3.37 20.08 11.99
CA LYS A 116 3.04 20.81 10.76
C LYS A 116 1.54 21.13 10.66
N ASN A 117 0.69 20.28 11.23
CA ASN A 117 -0.76 20.49 11.27
C ASN A 117 -1.22 21.42 12.41
N SER A 118 -0.40 21.62 13.45
CA SER A 118 -0.71 22.55 14.55
C SER A 118 -0.42 24.03 14.24
N LYS A 119 0.12 24.35 13.05
CA LYS A 119 0.46 25.73 12.63
C LYS A 119 -0.58 26.39 11.72
N ARG A 120 -1.81 25.89 11.71
CA ARG A 120 -2.96 26.60 11.13
C ARG A 120 -3.89 27.06 12.25
N PHE A 121 -3.57 28.23 12.81
CA PHE A 121 -4.50 29.14 13.47
C PHE A 121 -4.28 30.52 12.87
#